data_AF-A0A6J6YRV5-F1
#
_entry.id   AF-A0A6J6YRV5-F1
#
_cell.length_a   1.000
_cell.length_b   1.000
_cell.length_c   1.000
_cell.angle_alpha   90.00
_cell.angle_beta   90.00
_cell.angle_gamma   90.00
#
_symmetry.space_group_name_H-M   'P 1'
#
loop_
_entity.id
_entity.type
_entity.pdbx_description
1 polymer ?
#
loop_
_entity_poly.entity_id
_entity_poly.type
_entity_poly.pdbx_seq_one_letter_code
_entity_poly.pdbx_strand_id
1 'polypeptide(L)'
;MIRFSDRWGKQRSAISGAALIIPFGIALAATASHVYIALPLLALYIGSFEFAIVSALPLASNLVPEHPSMGLGFVIAGGTLGRALMSAPAAAAFAAHGMWLPAILGACCASVTVFSQWRYRVSLGKWL
;
A
#
# COMPACT_ATOMS: atom_id res chain seq x y z
N MET A 1 -17.86 22.12 11.19
CA MET A 1 -17.53 20.98 12.07
C MET A 1 -17.55 19.60 11.39
N ILE A 2 -17.92 19.46 10.09
CA ILE A 2 -18.03 18.16 9.39
C ILE A 2 -16.75 17.75 8.61
N ARG A 3 -15.81 18.67 8.35
CA ARG A 3 -14.61 18.42 7.53
C ARG A 3 -13.57 17.46 8.13
N PHE A 4 -13.46 17.37 9.46
CA PHE A 4 -12.46 16.51 10.11
C PHE A 4 -12.87 15.03 10.16
N SER A 5 -14.17 14.74 10.27
CA SER A 5 -14.70 13.36 10.28
C SER A 5 -14.48 12.66 8.93
N ASP A 6 -14.58 13.42 7.84
CA ASP A 6 -14.40 12.91 6.47
C ASP A 6 -12.91 12.63 6.13
N ARG A 7 -11.96 13.36 6.74
CA ARG A 7 -10.51 13.02 6.64
C ARG A 7 -10.18 11.73 7.37
N TRP A 8 -10.89 11.44 8.46
CA TRP A 8 -10.66 10.28 9.30
C TRP A 8 -11.03 8.97 8.60
N GLY A 9 -12.16 8.96 7.88
CA GLY A 9 -12.56 7.84 7.02
C GLY A 9 -11.52 7.56 5.94
N LYS A 10 -11.04 8.60 5.25
CA LYS A 10 -10.07 8.49 4.15
C LYS A 10 -8.73 7.89 4.59
N GLN A 11 -8.22 8.28 5.77
CA GLN A 11 -6.99 7.67 6.32
C GLN A 11 -7.19 6.21 6.74
N ARG A 12 -8.39 5.82 7.20
CA ARG A 12 -8.67 4.42 7.54
C ARG A 12 -8.76 3.56 6.28
N SER A 13 -9.37 4.06 5.21
CA SER A 13 -9.44 3.37 3.91
C SER A 13 -8.06 3.13 3.30
N ALA A 14 -7.16 4.11 3.35
CA ALA A 14 -5.80 3.94 2.84
C ALA A 14 -5.02 2.86 3.61
N ILE A 15 -5.15 2.81 4.94
CA ILE A 15 -4.49 1.80 5.78
C ILE A 15 -5.13 0.43 5.61
N SER A 16 -6.46 0.35 5.49
CA SER A 16 -7.11 -0.94 5.25
C SER A 16 -6.71 -1.53 3.91
N GLY A 17 -6.57 -0.70 2.86
CA GLY A 17 -6.01 -1.13 1.58
C GLY A 17 -4.61 -1.71 1.72
N ALA A 18 -3.70 -1.00 2.39
CA ALA A 18 -2.34 -1.48 2.62
C ALA A 18 -2.29 -2.74 3.50
N ALA A 19 -3.19 -2.86 4.49
CA ALA A 19 -3.28 -4.02 5.36
C ALA A 19 -3.78 -5.27 4.62
N LEU A 20 -4.69 -5.12 3.66
CA LEU A 20 -5.20 -6.22 2.82
C LEU A 20 -4.14 -6.82 1.90
N ILE A 21 -3.11 -6.05 1.52
CA ILE A 21 -1.98 -6.55 0.74
C ILE A 21 -1.24 -7.68 1.50
N ILE A 22 -1.19 -7.64 2.83
CA ILE A 22 -0.45 -8.60 3.67
C ILE A 22 -1.04 -10.01 3.60
N PRO A 23 -2.32 -10.25 3.97
CA PRO A 23 -2.89 -11.60 3.90
C PRO A 23 -2.97 -12.12 2.48
N PHE A 24 -3.26 -11.26 1.48
CA PHE A 24 -3.28 -11.69 0.08
C PHE A 24 -1.88 -12.04 -0.43
N GLY A 25 -0.84 -11.30 -0.03
CA GLY A 25 0.55 -11.62 -0.40
C GLY A 25 1.03 -12.93 0.20
N ILE A 26 0.70 -13.20 1.47
CA ILE A 26 1.01 -14.46 2.15
C ILE A 26 0.28 -15.63 1.49
N ALA A 27 -1.02 -15.47 1.27
CA ALA A 27 -1.82 -16.50 0.62
C ALA A 27 -1.35 -16.75 -0.84
N LEU A 28 -0.93 -15.70 -1.56
CA LEU A 28 -0.40 -15.81 -2.92
C LEU A 28 0.94 -16.57 -2.93
N ALA A 29 1.78 -16.32 -1.94
CA ALA A 29 3.04 -17.04 -1.77
C ALA A 29 2.78 -18.54 -1.47
N ALA A 30 1.79 -18.86 -0.64
CA ALA A 30 1.42 -20.23 -0.32
C ALA A 30 0.78 -20.99 -1.50
N THR A 31 -0.02 -20.31 -2.31
CA THR A 31 -0.74 -20.93 -3.44
C THR A 31 -0.06 -20.72 -4.79
N ALA A 32 1.21 -20.29 -4.81
CA ALA A 32 1.94 -19.96 -6.04
C ALA A 32 2.04 -21.12 -7.05
N SER A 33 1.90 -22.36 -6.58
CA SER A 33 1.90 -23.57 -7.41
C SER A 33 0.59 -23.83 -8.15
N HIS A 34 -0.52 -23.21 -7.74
CA HIS A 34 -1.87 -23.46 -8.29
C HIS A 34 -2.40 -22.24 -9.03
N VAL A 35 -2.23 -22.23 -10.36
CA VAL A 35 -2.58 -21.08 -11.21
C VAL A 35 -4.03 -20.61 -11.04
N TYR A 36 -4.99 -21.55 -10.95
CA TYR A 36 -6.42 -21.23 -10.78
C TYR A 36 -6.74 -20.46 -9.50
N ILE A 37 -5.95 -20.66 -8.44
CA ILE A 37 -6.11 -19.97 -7.16
C ILE A 37 -5.25 -18.72 -7.12
N ALA A 38 -4.01 -18.80 -7.62
CA ALA A 38 -3.07 -17.69 -7.63
C ALA A 38 -3.57 -16.51 -8.48
N LEU A 39 -4.27 -16.76 -9.60
CA LEU A 39 -4.75 -15.71 -10.49
C LEU A 39 -5.79 -14.76 -9.85
N PRO A 40 -6.92 -15.25 -9.29
CA PRO A 40 -7.87 -14.38 -8.60
C PRO A 40 -7.24 -13.72 -7.37
N LEU A 41 -6.34 -14.42 -6.68
CA LEU A 41 -5.65 -13.86 -5.52
C LEU A 41 -4.69 -12.73 -5.90
N LEU A 42 -4.01 -12.85 -7.04
CA LEU A 42 -3.20 -11.79 -7.61
C LEU A 42 -4.06 -10.56 -7.96
N ALA A 43 -5.26 -10.78 -8.51
CA ALA A 43 -6.19 -9.68 -8.77
C ALA A 43 -6.61 -8.96 -7.48
N LEU A 44 -6.89 -9.70 -6.40
CA LEU A 44 -7.19 -9.11 -5.08
C LEU A 44 -5.98 -8.39 -4.48
N TYR A 45 -4.78 -8.94 -4.66
CA TYR A 45 -3.53 -8.33 -4.23
C TYR A 45 -3.31 -6.98 -4.93
N ILE A 46 -3.45 -6.93 -6.26
CA ILE A 46 -3.35 -5.71 -7.06
C ILE A 46 -4.48 -4.74 -6.71
N GLY A 47 -5.71 -5.23 -6.55
CA GLY A 47 -6.86 -4.41 -6.16
C GLY A 47 -6.70 -3.74 -4.80
N SER A 48 -6.06 -4.42 -3.85
CA SER A 48 -5.76 -3.87 -2.52
C SER A 48 -4.73 -2.74 -2.59
N PHE A 49 -3.70 -2.90 -3.44
CA PHE A 49 -2.73 -1.86 -3.76
C PHE A 49 -3.40 -0.65 -4.42
N GLU A 50 -4.26 -0.88 -5.41
CA GLU A 50 -5.00 0.17 -6.12
C GLU A 50 -5.88 0.96 -5.15
N PHE A 51 -6.62 0.26 -4.29
CA PHE A 51 -7.46 0.86 -3.27
C PHE A 51 -6.66 1.71 -2.28
N ALA A 52 -5.45 1.26 -1.89
CA ALA A 52 -4.56 2.02 -1.02
C ALA A 52 -4.09 3.34 -1.69
N ILE A 53 -3.69 3.28 -2.97
CA ILE A 53 -3.23 4.47 -3.71
C ILE A 53 -4.36 5.45 -3.96
N VAL A 54 -5.50 4.98 -4.47
CA VAL A 54 -6.65 5.85 -4.76
C VAL A 54 -7.15 6.52 -3.48
N SER A 55 -7.13 5.81 -2.35
CA SER A 55 -7.45 6.39 -1.03
C SER A 55 -6.40 7.40 -0.53
N ALA A 56 -5.16 7.31 -0.99
CA ALA A 56 -4.08 8.22 -0.62
C ALA A 56 -4.12 9.56 -1.38
N LEU A 57 -4.66 9.60 -2.61
CA LEU A 57 -4.71 10.84 -3.41
C LEU A 57 -5.49 11.98 -2.74
N PRO A 58 -6.70 11.77 -2.16
CA PRO A 58 -7.40 12.82 -1.43
C PRO A 58 -6.69 13.24 -0.14
N LEU A 59 -5.91 12.34 0.47
CA LEU A 59 -5.08 12.68 1.63
C LEU A 59 -3.93 13.59 1.21
N ALA A 60 -3.32 13.29 0.05
CA ALA A 60 -2.20 14.02 -0.52
C ALA A 60 -2.56 15.48 -0.83
N SER A 61 -3.72 15.71 -1.44
CA SER A 61 -4.19 17.07 -1.77
C SER A 61 -4.49 17.92 -0.53
N ASN A 62 -4.69 17.29 0.63
CA ASN A 62 -4.94 17.98 1.91
C ASN A 62 -3.70 18.02 2.82
N LEU A 63 -2.54 17.55 2.38
CA LEU A 63 -1.29 17.57 3.16
C LEU A 63 -0.73 18.99 3.30
N VAL A 64 -0.75 19.78 2.22
CA VAL A 64 -0.26 21.17 2.18
C VAL A 64 -1.43 22.08 1.82
N PRO A 65 -2.09 22.72 2.81
CA PRO A 65 -3.33 23.48 2.60
C PRO A 65 -3.21 24.60 1.56
N GLU A 66 -2.04 25.25 1.52
CA GLU A 66 -1.75 26.37 0.63
C GLU A 66 -1.41 25.90 -0.81
N HIS A 67 -0.89 24.67 -0.96
CA HIS A 67 -0.33 24.16 -2.22
C HIS A 67 -0.69 22.67 -2.43
N PRO A 68 -1.95 22.35 -2.78
CA PRO A 68 -2.42 20.97 -2.92
C PRO A 68 -1.66 20.18 -4.01
N SER A 69 -1.16 20.85 -5.05
CA SER A 69 -0.33 20.25 -6.10
C SER A 69 1.01 19.73 -5.58
N MET A 70 1.59 20.37 -4.57
CA MET A 70 2.85 19.95 -3.95
C MET A 70 2.67 18.64 -3.18
N GLY A 71 1.60 18.53 -2.38
CA GLY A 71 1.27 17.31 -1.64
C GLY A 71 0.99 16.12 -2.56
N LEU A 72 0.26 16.35 -3.66
CA LEU A 72 0.03 15.34 -4.69
C LEU A 72 1.33 14.94 -5.40
N GLY A 73 2.18 15.92 -5.72
CA GLY A 73 3.49 15.71 -6.34
C GLY A 73 4.38 14.79 -5.51
N PHE A 74 4.43 14.97 -4.18
CA PHE A 74 5.19 14.09 -3.29
C PHE A 74 4.69 12.65 -3.29
N VAL A 75 3.38 12.43 -3.29
CA VAL A 75 2.82 11.07 -3.30
C VAL A 75 3.09 10.36 -4.62
N ILE A 76 2.95 11.06 -5.75
CA ILE A 76 3.27 10.50 -7.06
C ILE A 76 4.77 10.23 -7.19
N ALA A 77 5.62 11.19 -6.80
CA ALA A 77 7.08 11.02 -6.83
C ALA A 77 7.53 9.86 -5.93
N GLY A 78 6.99 9.77 -4.71
CA GLY A 78 7.26 8.66 -3.79
C GLY A 78 6.83 7.31 -4.35
N GLY A 79 5.64 7.22 -4.95
CA GLY A 79 5.16 6.00 -5.62
C GLY A 79 6.05 5.57 -6.78
N THR A 80 6.46 6.52 -7.63
CA THR A 80 7.37 6.26 -8.76
C THR A 80 8.75 5.82 -8.29
N LEU A 81 9.31 6.48 -7.29
CA LEU A 81 10.59 6.08 -6.69
C LEU A 81 10.51 4.68 -6.08
N GLY A 82 9.45 4.37 -5.33
CA GLY A 82 9.24 3.03 -4.78
C GLY A 82 9.22 1.96 -5.86
N ARG A 83 8.52 2.21 -6.98
CA ARG A 83 8.51 1.29 -8.13
C ARG A 83 9.88 1.17 -8.79
N ALA A 84 10.60 2.27 -8.98
CA ALA A 84 11.95 2.25 -9.56
C ALA A 84 12.92 1.43 -8.70
N LEU A 85 12.88 1.62 -7.38
CA LEU A 85 13.73 0.91 -6.42
C LEU A 85 13.39 -0.59 -6.36
N MET A 86 12.11 -0.95 -6.42
CA MET A 86 11.68 -2.34 -6.27
C MET A 86 11.63 -3.14 -7.57
N SER A 87 11.65 -2.50 -8.74
CA SER A 87 11.54 -3.18 -10.04
C SER A 87 12.67 -4.21 -10.26
N ALA A 88 13.92 -3.78 -10.12
CA ALA A 88 15.08 -4.66 -10.31
C ALA A 88 15.15 -5.83 -9.32
N PRO A 89 15.06 -5.62 -7.99
CA PRO A 89 15.09 -6.73 -7.03
C PRO A 89 13.87 -7.64 -7.14
N ALA A 90 12.68 -7.12 -7.45
CA ALA A 90 11.49 -7.95 -7.64
C ALA A 90 11.59 -8.83 -8.88
N ALA A 91 12.11 -8.30 -10.00
CA ALA A 91 12.35 -9.08 -11.20
C ALA A 91 13.40 -10.18 -10.98
N ALA A 92 14.51 -9.85 -10.29
CA ALA A 92 15.53 -10.83 -9.93
C ALA A 92 14.98 -11.92 -9.00
N ALA A 93 14.18 -11.55 -8.00
CA ALA A 93 13.51 -12.47 -7.08
C ALA A 93 12.56 -13.41 -7.82
N PHE A 94 11.78 -12.88 -8.78
CA PHE A 94 10.88 -13.66 -9.60
C PHE A 94 11.64 -14.66 -10.48
N ALA A 95 12.71 -14.23 -11.14
CA ALA A 95 13.51 -15.09 -12.01
C ALA A 95 14.17 -16.25 -11.23
N ALA A 96 14.63 -16.00 -10.00
CA ALA A 96 15.35 -16.99 -9.21
C ALA A 96 14.42 -17.96 -8.46
N HIS A 97 13.30 -17.49 -7.92
CA HIS A 97 12.45 -18.27 -7.00
C HIS A 97 10.97 -18.32 -7.42
N GLY A 98 10.59 -17.67 -8.52
CA GLY A 98 9.20 -17.63 -9.00
C GLY A 98 8.33 -16.62 -8.24
N MET A 99 7.01 -16.79 -8.32
CA MET A 99 6.01 -15.82 -7.87
C MET A 99 5.99 -15.55 -6.35
N TRP A 100 6.37 -16.53 -5.53
CA TRP A 100 6.19 -16.44 -4.08
C TRP A 100 7.11 -15.40 -3.44
N LEU A 101 8.35 -15.26 -3.93
CA LEU A 101 9.34 -14.36 -3.33
C LEU A 101 8.99 -12.87 -3.56
N PRO A 102 8.61 -12.41 -4.76
CA PRO A 102 8.08 -11.07 -4.97
C PRO A 102 6.81 -10.77 -4.18
N ALA A 103 5.91 -11.76 -4.04
CA ALA A 103 4.68 -11.61 -3.25
C ALA A 103 4.99 -11.33 -1.78
N ILE A 104 5.95 -12.04 -1.19
CA ILE A 104 6.40 -11.80 0.19
C ILE A 104 7.12 -10.46 0.31
N LEU A 105 8.00 -10.11 -0.63
CA LEU A 105 8.69 -8.81 -0.62
C LEU A 105 7.69 -7.65 -0.61
N GLY A 106 6.64 -7.74 -1.42
CA GLY A 106 5.56 -6.76 -1.42
C GLY A 106 4.77 -6.75 -0.10
N ALA A 107 4.46 -7.92 0.47
CA ALA A 107 3.81 -8.02 1.79
C ALA A 107 4.67 -7.42 2.91
N CYS A 108 5.99 -7.60 2.87
CA CYS A 108 6.94 -6.98 3.80
C CYS A 108 6.91 -5.45 3.69
N CYS A 109 6.97 -4.92 2.46
CA CYS A 109 6.88 -3.47 2.23
C CYS A 109 5.53 -2.89 2.69
N ALA A 110 4.44 -3.61 2.45
CA ALA A 110 3.11 -3.24 2.93
C ALA A 110 3.05 -3.25 4.47
N SER A 111 3.65 -4.24 5.12
CA SER A 111 3.74 -4.32 6.58
C SER A 111 4.51 -3.13 7.17
N VAL A 112 5.64 -2.75 6.58
CA VAL A 112 6.39 -1.54 6.97
C VAL A 112 5.54 -0.28 6.79
N THR A 113 4.77 -0.19 5.71
CA THR A 113 3.86 0.94 5.46
C THR A 113 2.77 1.03 6.52
N VAL A 114 2.10 -0.09 6.82
CA VAL A 114 1.07 -0.17 7.87
C VAL A 114 1.66 0.17 9.23
N PHE A 115 2.84 -0.35 9.56
CA PHE A 115 3.53 -0.07 10.81
C PHE A 115 3.92 1.41 10.93
N SER A 116 4.43 2.01 9.86
CA SER A 116 4.81 3.44 9.82
C SER A 116 3.59 4.34 10.05
N GLN A 117 2.47 4.02 9.39
CA GLN A 117 1.20 4.73 9.56
C GLN A 117 0.61 4.54 10.97
N TRP A 118 0.71 3.34 11.52
CA TRP A 118 0.32 3.05 12.90
C TRP A 118 1.16 3.85 13.90
N ARG A 119 2.49 3.86 13.74
CA ARG A 119 3.40 4.62 14.61
C ARG A 119 3.14 6.12 14.56
N TYR A 120 2.85 6.65 13.37
CA TYR A 120 2.45 8.05 13.17
C TYR A 120 1.13 8.37 13.90
N ARG A 121 0.15 7.47 13.85
CA ARG A 121 -1.13 7.63 14.58
C ARG A 121 -0.94 7.66 16.09
N VAL A 122 -0.12 6.76 16.63
CA VAL A 122 0.19 6.72 18.07
C VAL A 122 0.86 8.02 18.50
N SER A 123 1.80 8.54 17.70
CA SER A 123 2.51 9.80 18.00
C SER A 123 1.60 11.03 18.05
N LEU A 124 0.46 11.00 17.37
CA LEU A 124 -0.50 12.11 17.31
C LEU A 124 -1.52 12.10 18.46
N GLY A 125 -1.46 11.12 19.38
CA GLY A 125 -2.36 11.04 20.55
C GLY A 125 -3.84 10.82 20.20
N LYS A 126 -4.16 10.41 18.98
CA LYS A 126 -5.54 10.30 18.44
C LYS A 126 -6.25 8.99 18.83
N TRP A 127 -6.25 8.67 20.12
CA TRP A 127 -7.02 7.56 20.72
C TRP A 127 -8.11 8.03 21.69
N LEU A 128 -8.48 9.32 21.64
CA LEU A 128 -9.72 9.86 22.21
C LEU A 128 -10.54 10.52 21.09
#